data_AF-A0A349QZ00-F1
#
_entry.id   AF-A0A349QZ00-F1
#
_cell.length_a   1.000
_cell.length_b   1.000
_cell.length_c   1.000
_cell.angle_alpha   90.00
_cell.angle_beta   90.00
_cell.angle_gamma   90.00
#
_symmetry.space_group_name_H-M   'P 1'
#
loop_
_entity.id
_entity.type
_entity.pdbx_description
1 polymer ?
#
loop_
_entity_poly.entity_id
_entity_poly.type
_entity_poly.pdbx_seq_one_letter_code
_entity_poly.pdbx_strand_id
1 'polypeptide(L)'
;RFIGLPFGGGFVKLSRLYDEQGKLIHARNYSDELKAEIKAFKSQYSIPYFQLWKGFLIVTAAILIWAVIYGVKNKLGNQQREKEVGQMVDNLKQLKAGQLYGATFFTDQDGNSINGLPAGWIKIDKILGDTIFIHRSKQLDTNSALFDMKNIASFRPQSTDEWQEKTEKMDLNLLKKQLEDAATKKVDLLYIGKDHEKYSGVILTIKGSE
;
A
#
# COMPACT_ATOMS: atom_id res chain seq x y z
N ARG A 1 -13.97 -30.80 -28.50
CA ARG A 1 -13.22 -29.51 -28.50
C ARG A 1 -12.61 -29.34 -27.12
N PHE A 2 -11.29 -29.48 -26.98
CA PHE A 2 -10.59 -29.24 -25.72
C PHE A 2 -10.56 -27.73 -25.47
N ILE A 3 -11.31 -27.27 -24.47
CA ILE A 3 -11.22 -25.92 -23.91
C ILE A 3 -10.25 -26.04 -22.74
N GLY A 4 -8.96 -25.98 -23.03
CA GLY A 4 -7.90 -26.04 -22.03
C GLY A 4 -6.82 -25.06 -22.46
N LEU A 5 -6.52 -24.09 -21.60
CA LEU A 5 -5.44 -23.13 -21.80
C LEU A 5 -4.14 -23.84 -22.20
N PRO A 6 -3.30 -23.25 -23.07
CA PRO A 6 -2.14 -23.91 -23.70
C PRO A 6 -0.94 -24.01 -22.75
N PHE A 7 -1.18 -24.24 -21.47
CA PHE A 7 -0.17 -24.41 -20.43
C PHE A 7 -0.25 -25.85 -19.93
N GLY A 8 0.61 -26.71 -20.49
CA GLY A 8 0.61 -28.13 -20.16
C GLY A 8 0.98 -28.98 -21.37
N GLY A 9 2.23 -28.84 -21.82
CA GLY A 9 2.84 -29.79 -22.74
C GLY A 9 2.86 -31.17 -22.11
N GLY A 10 1.90 -31.98 -22.54
CA GLY A 10 1.80 -33.37 -22.18
C GLY A 10 0.35 -33.78 -22.31
N PHE A 11 0.08 -34.78 -23.13
CA PHE A 11 -1.03 -35.69 -22.87
C PHE A 11 -0.76 -36.31 -21.48
N VAL A 12 -1.10 -35.58 -20.42
CA VAL A 12 -0.89 -35.99 -19.04
C VAL A 12 -1.74 -37.24 -18.82
N LYS A 13 -1.07 -38.39 -18.72
CA LYS A 13 -1.55 -39.58 -18.01
C LYS A 13 -2.91 -40.15 -18.46
N LEU A 14 -3.18 -40.21 -19.77
CA LEU A 14 -4.47 -40.75 -20.25
C LEU A 14 -4.63 -42.28 -20.17
N SER A 15 -3.64 -43.04 -19.72
CA SER A 15 -3.84 -44.47 -19.43
C SER A 15 -3.01 -44.93 -18.25
N ARG A 16 -3.45 -44.55 -17.04
CA ARG A 16 -3.10 -45.30 -15.84
C ARG A 16 -3.87 -46.61 -15.89
N LEU A 17 -3.17 -47.73 -16.02
CA LEU A 17 -3.78 -49.04 -15.94
C LEU A 17 -3.86 -49.46 -14.48
N TYR A 18 -5.00 -50.01 -14.09
CA TYR A 18 -5.21 -50.58 -12.78
C TYR A 18 -5.50 -52.07 -12.95
N ASP A 19 -5.05 -52.90 -12.02
CA ASP A 19 -5.44 -54.31 -11.99
C ASP A 19 -6.91 -54.46 -11.52
N GLU A 20 -7.42 -55.70 -11.54
CA GLU A 20 -8.79 -56.01 -11.14
C GLU A 20 -9.08 -55.65 -9.67
N GLN A 21 -8.03 -55.48 -8.86
CA GLN A 21 -8.08 -55.07 -7.46
C GLN A 21 -7.93 -53.55 -7.29
N GLY A 22 -7.86 -52.80 -8.39
CA GLY A 22 -7.78 -51.34 -8.40
C GLY A 22 -6.40 -50.77 -8.08
N LYS A 23 -5.33 -51.57 -8.11
CA LYS A 23 -3.95 -51.08 -7.91
C LYS A 23 -3.33 -50.63 -9.22
N LEU A 24 -2.62 -49.50 -9.15
CA LEU A 24 -1.94 -48.91 -10.29
C LEU A 24 -0.82 -49.82 -10.80
N ILE A 25 -0.92 -50.26 -12.05
CA ILE A 25 0.13 -51.00 -12.76
C ILE A 25 1.16 -50.00 -13.27
N HIS A 26 2.43 -50.22 -12.87
CA HIS A 26 3.52 -49.36 -13.33
C HIS A 26 3.83 -49.62 -14.81
N ALA A 27 4.09 -48.57 -15.59
CA ALA A 27 4.35 -48.66 -17.04
C ALA A 27 5.50 -49.58 -17.48
N ARG A 28 6.39 -49.95 -16.54
CA ARG A 28 7.49 -50.89 -16.78
C ARG A 28 7.01 -52.35 -16.85
N ASN A 29 5.85 -52.63 -16.27
CA ASN A 29 5.22 -53.95 -16.21
C ASN A 29 4.15 -54.15 -17.30
N TYR A 30 4.01 -53.20 -18.23
CA TYR A 30 3.08 -53.36 -19.35
C TYR A 30 3.61 -54.43 -20.30
N SER A 31 2.70 -55.21 -20.90
CA SER A 31 3.08 -56.14 -21.97
C SER A 31 3.56 -55.37 -23.19
N ASP A 32 4.32 -56.02 -24.06
CA ASP A 32 4.92 -55.36 -25.21
C ASP A 32 3.87 -55.01 -26.28
N GLU A 33 2.78 -55.79 -26.38
CA GLU A 33 1.62 -55.48 -27.21
C GLU A 33 0.95 -54.19 -26.73
N LEU A 34 0.75 -54.05 -25.42
CA LEU A 34 0.10 -52.89 -24.83
C LEU A 34 0.99 -51.63 -24.94
N LYS A 35 2.30 -51.78 -24.83
CA LYS A 35 3.25 -50.70 -25.16
C LYS A 35 3.17 -50.29 -26.63
N ALA A 36 3.04 -51.25 -27.55
CA ALA A 36 2.93 -51.00 -28.98
C ALA A 36 1.62 -50.27 -29.32
N GLU A 37 0.51 -50.66 -28.69
CA GLU A 37 -0.80 -50.03 -28.87
C GLU A 37 -0.81 -48.59 -28.32
N ILE A 38 -0.24 -48.37 -27.12
CA ILE A 38 -0.07 -47.01 -26.57
C ILE A 38 0.82 -46.15 -27.48
N LYS A 39 1.88 -46.73 -28.07
CA LYS A 39 2.78 -46.02 -28.99
C LYS A 39 2.05 -45.66 -30.29
N ALA A 40 1.28 -46.59 -30.85
CA ALA A 40 0.45 -46.35 -32.04
C ALA A 40 -0.60 -45.27 -31.77
N PHE A 41 -1.32 -45.37 -30.65
CA PHE A 41 -2.29 -44.38 -30.20
C PHE A 41 -1.65 -42.98 -30.06
N LYS A 42 -0.53 -42.86 -29.35
CA LYS A 42 0.19 -41.59 -29.22
C LYS A 42 0.71 -41.04 -30.54
N SER A 43 1.05 -41.90 -31.51
CA SER A 43 1.51 -41.47 -32.84
C SER A 43 0.39 -40.91 -33.71
N GLN A 44 -0.87 -41.31 -33.47
CA GLN A 44 -2.04 -40.79 -34.19
C GLN A 44 -2.44 -39.38 -33.74
N TYR A 45 -2.04 -38.97 -32.53
CA TYR A 45 -2.31 -37.63 -32.01
C TYR A 45 -1.04 -36.78 -32.03
N SER A 46 -0.93 -35.87 -33.00
CA SER A 46 0.15 -34.89 -32.99
C SER A 46 -0.07 -33.92 -31.83
N ILE A 47 0.82 -33.97 -30.85
CA ILE A 47 0.85 -32.96 -29.78
C ILE A 47 1.35 -31.68 -30.44
N PRO A 48 0.57 -30.58 -30.46
CA PRO A 48 0.98 -29.36 -31.13
C PRO A 48 1.95 -28.58 -30.23
N TYR A 49 3.12 -29.16 -29.93
CA TYR A 49 4.15 -28.58 -29.08
C TYR A 49 4.51 -27.14 -29.50
N PHE A 50 4.51 -26.88 -30.81
CA PHE A 50 4.76 -25.55 -31.36
C PHE A 50 3.66 -24.53 -31.01
N GLN A 51 2.38 -24.94 -30.93
CA GLN A 51 1.29 -24.06 -30.52
C GLN A 51 1.32 -23.79 -29.01
N LEU A 52 1.67 -24.80 -28.21
CA LEU A 52 1.85 -24.63 -26.75
C LEU A 52 3.01 -23.67 -26.45
N TRP A 53 4.12 -23.78 -27.18
CA TRP A 53 5.26 -22.89 -27.03
C TRP A 53 4.92 -21.45 -27.43
N LYS A 54 4.16 -21.26 -28.51
CA LYS A 54 3.61 -19.94 -28.89
C LYS A 54 2.69 -19.35 -27.81
N GLY A 55 1.83 -20.17 -27.22
CA GLY A 55 0.97 -19.76 -26.11
C GLY A 55 1.77 -19.28 -24.89
N PHE A 56 2.87 -19.98 -24.58
CA PHE A 56 3.80 -19.58 -23.52
C PHE A 56 4.45 -18.23 -23.81
N LEU A 57 5.00 -18.04 -25.02
CA LEU A 57 5.59 -16.76 -25.41
C LEU A 57 4.62 -15.59 -25.32
N ILE A 58 3.35 -15.78 -25.70
CA ILE A 58 2.33 -14.72 -25.62
C ILE A 58 2.06 -14.33 -24.17
N VAL A 59 1.91 -15.30 -23.27
CA VAL A 59 1.66 -14.99 -21.84
C VAL A 59 2.89 -14.43 -21.16
N THR A 60 4.09 -14.92 -21.48
CA THR A 60 5.33 -14.29 -20.99
C THR A 60 5.43 -12.84 -21.47
N ALA A 61 5.13 -12.56 -22.74
CA ALA A 61 5.10 -11.19 -23.26
C ALA A 61 4.06 -10.33 -22.53
N ALA A 62 2.86 -10.85 -22.28
CA ALA A 62 1.82 -10.14 -21.53
C ALA A 62 2.25 -9.82 -20.08
N ILE A 63 2.91 -10.76 -19.40
CA ILE A 63 3.45 -10.54 -18.05
C ILE A 63 4.54 -9.47 -18.06
N LEU A 64 5.45 -9.51 -19.05
CA LEU A 64 6.51 -8.51 -19.18
C LEU A 64 5.94 -7.12 -19.43
N ILE A 65 4.94 -6.98 -20.31
CA ILE A 65 4.25 -5.71 -20.54
C ILE A 65 3.61 -5.20 -19.24
N TRP A 66 2.91 -6.06 -18.52
CA TRP A 66 2.30 -5.69 -17.24
C TRP A 66 3.33 -5.27 -16.19
N ALA A 67 4.44 -6.00 -16.08
CA ALA A 67 5.53 -5.67 -15.16
C ALA A 67 6.14 -4.30 -15.47
N VAL A 68 6.35 -3.98 -16.75
CA VAL A 68 6.84 -2.66 -17.18
C VAL A 68 5.83 -1.57 -16.84
N ILE A 69 4.54 -1.77 -17.14
CA ILE A 69 3.49 -0.79 -16.83
C ILE A 69 3.41 -0.51 -15.33
N TYR A 70 3.38 -1.55 -14.48
CA TYR A 70 3.37 -1.38 -13.03
C TYR A 70 4.67 -0.75 -12.52
N GLY A 71 5.83 -1.13 -13.07
CA GLY A 71 7.11 -0.55 -12.71
C GLY A 71 7.17 0.95 -12.98
N VAL A 72 6.73 1.38 -14.16
CA VAL A 72 6.64 2.80 -14.53
C VAL A 72 5.63 3.54 -13.64
N LYS A 73 4.44 2.96 -13.42
CA LYS A 73 3.41 3.56 -12.55
C LYS A 73 3.92 3.76 -11.12
N ASN A 74 4.60 2.77 -10.54
CA ASN A 74 5.15 2.86 -9.19
C ASN A 74 6.30 3.87 -9.11
N LYS A 75 7.16 3.94 -10.14
CA LYS A 75 8.23 4.95 -10.19
C LYS A 75 7.68 6.37 -10.23
N LEU A 76 6.69 6.63 -11.10
CA LEU A 76 6.02 7.93 -11.17
C LEU A 76 5.31 8.28 -9.85
N GLY A 77 4.62 7.32 -9.25
CA GLY A 77 3.98 7.50 -7.94
C GLY A 77 4.97 7.84 -6.83
N ASN A 78 6.13 7.18 -6.79
CA ASN A 78 7.18 7.49 -5.81
C ASN A 78 7.81 8.86 -6.03
N GLN A 79 8.08 9.26 -7.28
CA GLN A 79 8.61 10.59 -7.58
C GLN A 79 7.63 11.69 -7.17
N GLN A 80 6.33 11.49 -7.41
CA GLN A 80 5.29 12.42 -6.98
C GLN A 80 5.26 12.54 -5.45
N ARG A 81 5.32 11.41 -4.74
CA ARG A 81 5.38 11.40 -3.26
C ARG A 81 6.62 12.09 -2.72
N GLU A 82 7.78 11.88 -3.33
CA GLU A 82 9.01 12.56 -2.91
C GLU A 82 8.89 14.09 -3.07
N LYS A 83 8.24 14.56 -4.14
CA LYS A 83 7.95 15.99 -4.31
C LYS A 83 6.98 16.51 -3.26
N GLU A 84 5.89 15.80 -2.98
CA GLU A 84 4.90 16.17 -1.96
C GLU A 84 5.54 16.22 -0.56
N VAL A 85 6.41 15.26 -0.23
CA VAL A 85 7.17 15.25 1.03
C VAL A 85 8.15 16.43 1.07
N GLY A 86 8.85 16.73 -0.02
CA GLY A 86 9.75 17.89 -0.10
C GLY A 86 9.00 19.21 0.14
N GLN A 87 7.87 19.40 -0.55
CA GLN A 87 6.99 20.55 -0.36
C GLN A 87 6.47 20.66 1.08
N MET A 88 6.05 19.54 1.68
CA MET A 88 5.64 19.50 3.08
C MET A 88 6.76 19.95 4.01
N VAL A 89 7.98 19.45 3.83
CA VAL A 89 9.14 19.84 4.65
C VAL A 89 9.45 21.32 4.49
N ASP A 90 9.42 21.85 3.26
CA ASP A 90 9.65 23.27 2.99
C ASP A 90 8.57 24.17 3.62
N ASN A 91 7.30 23.75 3.53
CA ASN A 91 6.18 24.43 4.17
C ASN A 91 6.30 24.41 5.70
N LEU A 92 6.75 23.30 6.29
CA LEU A 92 6.98 23.19 7.73
C LEU A 92 8.18 24.02 8.21
N LYS A 93 9.21 24.21 7.38
CA LYS A 93 10.32 25.14 7.66
C LYS A 93 9.86 26.60 7.68
N GLN A 94 8.84 26.93 6.90
CA GLN A 94 8.21 28.25 6.83
C GLN A 94 6.86 28.29 7.53
N LEU A 95 6.74 27.60 8.68
CA LEU A 95 5.50 27.46 9.42
C LEU A 95 4.87 28.83 9.76
N LYS A 96 3.59 28.99 9.44
CA LYS A 96 2.78 30.19 9.66
C LYS A 96 1.41 29.81 10.23
N ALA A 97 0.83 30.73 10.98
CA ALA A 97 -0.56 30.65 11.40
C ALA A 97 -1.50 30.56 10.18
N GLY A 98 -2.55 29.77 10.30
CA GLY A 98 -3.55 29.52 9.27
C GLY A 98 -3.23 28.35 8.32
N GLN A 99 -2.01 27.81 8.34
CA GLN A 99 -1.65 26.68 7.47
C GLN A 99 -2.32 25.37 7.87
N LEU A 100 -2.60 24.55 6.87
CA LEU A 100 -3.29 23.26 7.00
C LEU A 100 -2.35 22.11 6.62
N TYR A 101 -2.40 21.05 7.41
CA TYR A 101 -1.58 19.85 7.18
C TYR A 101 -2.39 18.58 7.38
N GLY A 102 -2.05 17.55 6.63
CA GLY A 102 -2.54 16.20 6.86
C GLY A 102 -1.70 15.50 7.93
N ALA A 103 -2.36 14.94 8.94
CA ALA A 103 -1.70 14.26 10.04
C ALA A 103 -2.34 12.91 10.34
N THR A 104 -1.51 11.96 10.77
CA THR A 104 -1.94 10.71 11.39
C THR A 104 -1.87 10.87 12.89
N PHE A 105 -2.93 10.54 13.62
CA PHE A 105 -3.00 10.70 15.07
C PHE A 105 -2.80 9.36 15.78
N PHE A 106 -2.04 9.38 16.88
CA PHE A 106 -1.87 8.22 17.76
C PHE A 106 -2.66 8.37 19.07
N THR A 107 -3.09 9.59 19.38
CA THR A 107 -3.92 9.91 20.54
C THR A 107 -5.20 10.65 20.16
N ASP A 108 -6.25 10.42 20.94
CA ASP A 108 -7.48 11.21 20.88
C ASP A 108 -7.29 12.58 21.55
N GLN A 109 -8.35 13.38 21.53
CA GLN A 109 -8.36 14.73 22.11
C GLN A 109 -8.18 14.75 23.64
N ASP A 110 -8.37 13.60 24.30
CA ASP A 110 -8.26 13.43 25.74
C ASP A 110 -6.92 12.76 26.12
N GLY A 111 -6.07 12.46 25.13
CA GLY A 111 -4.75 11.88 25.33
C GLY A 111 -4.74 10.35 25.41
N ASN A 112 -5.87 9.68 25.18
CA ASN A 112 -5.91 8.22 25.13
C ASN A 112 -5.37 7.72 23.80
N SER A 113 -4.72 6.55 23.81
CA SER A 113 -4.26 5.90 22.59
C SER A 113 -5.44 5.55 21.70
N ILE A 114 -5.34 5.85 20.40
CA ILE A 114 -6.32 5.42 19.41
C ILE A 114 -5.87 4.09 18.80
N ASN A 115 -6.80 3.15 18.64
CA ASN A 115 -6.55 1.95 17.85
C ASN A 115 -6.50 2.30 16.35
N GLY A 116 -5.41 1.92 15.69
CA GLY A 116 -5.19 2.17 14.28
C GLY A 116 -4.37 3.44 14.02
N LEU A 117 -4.46 3.96 12.80
CA LEU A 117 -3.73 5.14 12.33
C LEU A 117 -4.70 6.14 11.70
N PRO A 118 -5.64 6.71 12.49
CA PRO A 118 -6.62 7.67 11.97
C PRO A 118 -5.92 8.87 11.34
N ALA A 119 -6.38 9.21 10.15
CA ALA A 119 -5.91 10.32 9.33
C ALA A 119 -6.89 11.49 9.38
N GLY A 120 -6.36 12.71 9.48
CA GLY A 120 -7.21 13.92 9.42
C GLY A 120 -6.39 15.18 9.20
N TRP A 121 -7.04 16.31 9.41
CA TRP A 121 -6.46 17.63 9.21
C TRP A 121 -6.03 18.26 10.52
N ILE A 122 -4.93 19.00 10.49
CA ILE A 122 -4.55 19.96 11.52
C ILE A 122 -4.45 21.35 10.93
N LYS A 123 -4.84 22.36 11.72
CA LYS A 123 -4.68 23.77 11.42
C LYS A 123 -3.74 24.39 12.44
N ILE A 124 -2.74 25.12 11.97
CA ILE A 124 -1.87 25.92 12.84
C ILE A 124 -2.64 27.18 13.24
N ASP A 125 -2.98 27.31 14.52
CA ASP A 125 -3.68 28.50 15.04
C ASP A 125 -2.68 29.65 15.23
N LYS A 126 -1.64 29.40 16.02
CA LYS A 126 -0.58 30.37 16.31
C LYS A 126 0.69 29.70 16.80
N ILE A 127 1.77 30.46 16.80
CA ILE A 127 3.08 30.04 17.31
C ILE A 127 3.48 31.05 18.39
N LEU A 128 3.76 30.58 19.61
CA LEU A 128 4.21 31.42 20.72
C LEU A 128 5.46 30.79 21.34
N GLY A 129 6.60 31.48 21.20
CA GLY A 129 7.89 30.95 21.64
C GLY A 129 8.17 29.59 21.02
N ASP A 130 8.38 28.59 21.87
CA ASP A 130 8.69 27.22 21.47
C ASP A 130 7.45 26.31 21.33
N THR A 131 6.25 26.88 21.36
CA THR A 131 4.99 26.13 21.30
C THR A 131 4.17 26.48 20.06
N ILE A 132 3.74 25.46 19.33
CA ILE A 132 2.77 25.56 18.24
C ILE A 132 1.40 25.17 18.77
N PHE A 133 0.40 26.00 18.53
CA PHE A 133 -1.00 25.74 18.88
C PHE A 133 -1.74 25.27 17.64
N ILE A 134 -2.49 24.17 17.76
CA ILE A 134 -3.21 23.58 16.65
C ILE A 134 -4.66 23.24 17.00
N HIS A 135 -5.48 23.16 15.95
CA HIS A 135 -6.78 22.50 15.99
C HIS A 135 -6.74 21.28 15.08
N ARG A 136 -7.30 20.16 15.55
CA ARG A 136 -7.52 18.97 14.72
C ARG A 136 -8.94 18.92 14.17
N SER A 137 -9.14 18.28 13.04
CA SER A 137 -10.48 18.02 12.49
C SER A 137 -11.26 17.04 13.37
N LYS A 138 -12.58 17.24 13.46
CA LYS A 138 -13.50 16.25 14.05
C LYS A 138 -13.60 14.99 13.19
N GLN A 139 -13.64 15.17 11.87
CA GLN A 139 -13.68 14.06 10.93
C GLN A 139 -12.30 13.44 10.75
N LEU A 140 -12.23 12.12 10.89
CA LEU A 140 -11.03 11.30 10.74
C LEU A 140 -11.35 10.11 9.81
N ASP A 141 -10.39 9.73 8.96
CA ASP A 141 -10.44 8.48 8.21
C ASP A 141 -9.61 7.41 8.93
N THR A 142 -10.24 6.30 9.30
CA THR A 142 -9.61 5.16 9.97
C THR A 142 -9.33 4.00 9.02
N ASN A 143 -9.84 4.07 7.80
CA ASN A 143 -9.76 2.96 6.82
C ASN A 143 -8.49 3.03 5.97
N SER A 144 -7.88 4.22 5.87
CA SER A 144 -6.74 4.48 5.00
C SER A 144 -5.59 5.06 5.80
N ALA A 145 -4.43 4.39 5.81
CA ALA A 145 -3.21 5.03 6.29
C ALA A 145 -2.86 6.21 5.35
N LEU A 146 -2.54 7.37 5.94
CA LEU A 146 -2.19 8.60 5.22
C LEU A 146 -0.86 8.41 4.47
N PHE A 147 -0.98 7.88 3.26
CA PHE A 147 0.10 7.80 2.27
C PHE A 147 -0.14 8.73 1.08
N ASP A 148 -1.33 9.35 0.99
CA ASP A 148 -1.72 10.29 -0.06
C ASP A 148 -2.72 11.31 0.52
N MET A 149 -2.42 12.61 0.38
CA MET A 149 -3.30 13.71 0.82
C MET A 149 -4.69 13.66 0.17
N LYS A 150 -4.82 13.03 -1.01
CA LYS A 150 -6.10 12.83 -1.70
C LYS A 150 -7.10 12.04 -0.86
N ASN A 151 -6.62 11.17 0.03
CA ASN A 151 -7.49 10.35 0.88
C ASN A 151 -8.26 11.21 1.89
N ILE A 152 -7.71 12.35 2.30
CA ILE A 152 -8.32 13.26 3.27
C ILE A 152 -8.91 14.53 2.65
N ALA A 153 -8.66 14.76 1.35
CA ALA A 153 -9.10 15.96 0.65
C ALA A 153 -10.63 16.13 0.62
N SER A 154 -11.38 15.03 0.56
CA SER A 154 -12.85 15.05 0.46
C SER A 154 -13.55 15.55 1.74
N PHE A 155 -12.87 15.49 2.88
CA PHE A 155 -13.40 15.93 4.18
C PHE A 155 -12.56 17.03 4.83
N ARG A 156 -11.95 17.87 4.00
CA ARG A 156 -11.28 19.07 4.48
C ARG A 156 -12.29 19.97 5.20
N PRO A 157 -12.03 20.38 6.45
CA PRO A 157 -12.91 21.30 7.18
C PRO A 157 -13.14 22.62 6.42
N GLN A 158 -14.40 23.00 6.23
CA GLN A 158 -14.81 24.24 5.55
C GLN A 158 -15.31 25.30 6.54
N SER A 159 -15.81 24.89 7.70
CA SER A 159 -16.30 25.78 8.73
C SER A 159 -15.59 25.60 10.09
N THR A 160 -15.84 26.53 11.01
CA THR A 160 -15.22 26.54 12.33
C THR A 160 -15.68 25.39 13.23
N ASP A 161 -16.91 24.91 13.07
CA ASP A 161 -17.52 23.84 13.85
C ASP A 161 -17.03 22.44 13.47
N GLU A 162 -16.37 22.28 12.32
CA GLU A 162 -15.72 21.04 11.89
C GLU A 162 -14.37 20.78 12.60
N TRP A 163 -13.86 21.77 13.33
CA TRP A 163 -12.66 21.66 14.16
C TRP A 163 -13.02 21.23 15.59
N GLN A 164 -12.13 20.49 16.24
CA GLN A 164 -12.26 20.22 17.67
C GLN A 164 -12.18 21.52 18.46
N GLU A 165 -12.99 21.63 19.51
CA GLU A 165 -13.04 22.80 20.38
C GLU A 165 -11.76 22.96 21.21
N LYS A 166 -11.16 21.82 21.60
CA LYS A 166 -9.91 21.80 22.35
C LYS A 166 -8.73 22.16 21.42
N THR A 167 -7.93 23.12 21.86
CA THR A 167 -6.65 23.44 21.25
C THR A 167 -5.58 22.48 21.76
N GLU A 168 -4.83 21.90 20.83
CA GLU A 168 -3.70 21.03 21.10
C GLU A 168 -2.38 21.80 20.95
N LYS A 169 -1.32 21.32 21.61
CA LYS A 169 0.01 21.91 21.54
C LYS A 169 1.02 20.96 20.91
N MET A 170 2.07 21.52 20.32
CA MET A 170 3.25 20.81 19.81
C MET A 170 4.53 21.58 20.14
N ASP A 171 5.64 20.85 20.25
CA ASP A 171 6.97 21.41 20.48
C ASP A 171 7.61 21.89 19.16
N LEU A 172 7.88 23.19 19.05
CA LEU A 172 8.50 23.81 17.88
C LEU A 172 9.97 23.42 17.71
N ASN A 173 10.70 23.22 18.80
CA ASN A 173 12.11 22.85 18.74
C ASN A 173 12.26 21.40 18.30
N LEU A 174 11.37 20.51 18.75
CA LEU A 174 11.29 19.13 18.23
C LEU A 174 11.00 19.12 16.73
N LEU A 175 10.04 19.94 16.27
CA LEU A 175 9.76 20.11 14.85
C LEU A 175 11.02 20.54 14.08
N LYS A 176 11.69 21.61 14.52
CA LYS A 176 12.90 22.13 13.86
C LYS A 176 13.99 21.07 13.76
N LYS A 177 14.27 20.35 14.85
CA LYS A 177 15.26 19.27 14.89
C LYS A 177 14.95 18.16 13.87
N GLN A 178 13.68 17.80 13.71
CA GLN A 178 13.29 16.79 12.71
C GLN A 178 13.40 17.31 11.26
N LEU A 179 13.20 18.61 11.05
CA LEU A 179 13.32 19.23 9.72
C LEU A 179 14.77 19.48 9.27
N GLU A 180 15.75 19.39 10.19
CA GLU A 180 17.18 19.51 9.90
C GLU A 180 17.75 18.26 9.23
N ASP A 181 17.14 17.08 9.43
CA ASP A 181 17.55 15.85 8.76
C ASP A 181 17.03 15.81 7.31
N ALA A 182 17.96 15.75 6.36
CA ALA A 182 17.67 15.69 4.93
C ALA A 182 16.96 14.39 4.51
N ALA A 183 17.00 13.34 5.34
CA ALA A 183 16.31 12.08 5.11
C ALA A 183 14.87 12.05 5.67
N THR A 184 14.38 13.15 6.25
CA THR A 184 13.08 13.21 6.91
C THR A 184 11.93 13.00 5.93
N LYS A 185 11.26 11.83 6.07
CA LYS A 185 10.06 11.47 5.30
C LYS A 185 8.75 11.63 6.09
N LYS A 186 8.86 11.99 7.36
CA LYS A 186 7.74 12.14 8.30
C LYS A 186 8.19 12.98 9.49
N VAL A 187 7.26 13.71 10.09
CA VAL A 187 7.56 14.58 11.24
C VAL A 187 6.68 14.12 12.39
N ASP A 188 7.30 13.52 13.40
CA ASP A 188 6.65 12.97 14.59
C ASP A 188 6.65 14.03 15.70
N LEU A 189 5.48 14.51 16.10
CA LEU A 189 5.35 15.58 17.08
C LEU A 189 4.66 15.06 18.34
N LEU A 190 5.19 15.49 19.48
CA LEU A 190 4.71 15.17 20.82
C LEU A 190 4.75 16.45 21.67
N TYR A 191 3.79 16.58 22.58
CA TYR A 191 3.78 17.62 23.59
C TYR A 191 3.92 17.05 25.01
N ILE A 192 4.86 17.61 25.78
CA ILE A 192 5.11 17.30 27.20
C ILE A 192 5.29 18.61 27.99
N GLY A 193 4.40 19.58 27.83
CA GLY A 193 4.52 20.88 28.52
C GLY A 193 3.72 20.97 29.83
N LYS A 194 4.03 22.00 30.63
CA LYS A 194 3.44 22.23 31.96
C LYS A 194 1.93 22.51 31.96
N ASP A 195 1.38 23.00 30.84
CA ASP A 195 -0.04 23.36 30.73
C ASP A 195 -0.92 22.19 30.21
N HIS A 196 -0.49 20.94 30.42
CA HIS A 196 -1.20 19.75 29.93
C HIS A 196 -2.65 19.64 30.44
N GLU A 197 -2.97 20.23 31.59
CA GLU A 197 -4.34 20.28 32.12
C GLU A 197 -5.25 21.27 31.36
N LYS A 198 -4.66 22.30 30.73
CA LYS A 198 -5.40 23.35 30.00
C LYS A 198 -5.46 23.09 28.50
N TYR A 199 -4.43 22.43 27.96
CA TYR A 199 -4.32 22.11 26.53
C TYR A 199 -3.93 20.65 26.37
N SER A 200 -4.66 19.92 25.52
CA SER A 200 -4.35 18.52 25.26
C SER A 200 -3.03 18.38 24.51
N GLY A 201 -2.21 17.43 24.95
CA GLY A 201 -1.03 17.00 24.21
C GLY A 201 -1.45 16.08 23.07
N VAL A 202 -0.99 16.35 21.85
CA VAL A 202 -1.24 15.47 20.71
C VAL A 202 0.03 14.72 20.34
N ILE A 203 -0.14 13.42 20.05
CA ILE A 203 0.88 12.61 19.41
C ILE A 203 0.42 12.40 17.98
N LEU A 204 1.16 12.97 17.03
CA LEU A 204 0.82 12.87 15.62
C LEU A 204 2.06 12.77 14.73
N THR A 205 1.84 12.31 13.52
CA THR A 205 2.83 12.40 12.43
C THR A 205 2.25 13.26 11.32
N ILE A 206 2.95 14.32 10.91
CA ILE A 206 2.60 15.09 9.70
C ILE A 206 3.01 14.28 8.46
N LYS A 207 2.06 14.12 7.53
CA LYS A 207 2.19 13.28 6.32
C LYS A 207 2.02 14.05 5.02
N GLY A 208 1.52 15.28 5.07
CA GLY A 208 1.45 16.16 3.91
C GLY A 208 1.04 17.58 4.29
N SER A 209 1.24 18.50 3.36
CA SER A 209 0.80 19.89 3.45
C SER A 209 -0.13 20.22 2.30
N GLU A 210 -0.96 21.24 2.48
CA GLU A 210 -1.60 21.95 1.37
C GLU A 210 -0.64 22.95 0.70
#